data_AF-A0A329S9M9-F1
#
_entry.id   AF-A0A329S9M9-F1
#
_cell.length_a   1.000
_cell.length_b   1.000
_cell.length_c   1.000
_cell.angle_alpha   90.00
_cell.angle_beta   90.00
_cell.angle_gamma   90.00
#
_symmetry.space_group_name_H-M   'P 1'
#
loop_
_entity.id
_entity.type
_entity.pdbx_description
1 polymer ?
#
loop_
_entity_poly.entity_id
_entity_poly.type
_entity_poly.pdbx_seq_one_letter_code
_entity_poly.pdbx_strand_id
1 'polypeptide(L)'
;MEHPVFANFPPAQQGALNKLISLLGPEGVSHLALQGQEAVNARLESFSRYENALLEYVQERMSAATAATSATREGSTRPKQLLASVKIFEGKSPSLDP
;
A
#
# COMPACT_ATOMS: atom_id res chain seq x y z
N MET A 1 3.79 -34.30 -10.78
CA MET A 1 4.90 -34.48 -11.73
C MET A 1 5.86 -33.33 -11.50
N GLU A 2 7.16 -33.58 -11.42
CA GLU A 2 8.15 -32.49 -11.38
C GLU A 2 8.34 -31.94 -12.78
N HIS A 3 8.35 -30.61 -12.94
CA HIS A 3 8.53 -29.98 -14.24
C HIS A 3 10.00 -29.58 -14.42
N PRO A 4 10.78 -30.27 -15.27
CA PRO A 4 12.22 -30.05 -15.39
C PRO A 4 12.59 -28.65 -15.87
N VAL A 5 11.65 -27.95 -16.53
CA VAL A 5 11.80 -26.56 -16.95
C VAL A 5 12.09 -25.61 -15.78
N PHE A 6 11.57 -25.88 -14.58
CA PHE A 6 11.81 -25.04 -13.40
C PHE A 6 13.15 -25.32 -12.72
N ALA A 7 13.76 -26.49 -12.96
CA ALA A 7 15.04 -26.86 -12.37
C ALA A 7 16.24 -26.14 -13.02
N ASN A 8 16.07 -25.61 -14.24
CA ASN A 8 17.15 -24.97 -15.00
C ASN A 8 17.36 -23.49 -14.67
N PHE A 9 16.62 -22.94 -13.70
CA PHE A 9 16.72 -21.53 -13.34
C PHE A 9 17.91 -21.24 -12.42
N PRO A 10 18.65 -20.14 -12.66
CA PRO A 10 19.79 -19.75 -11.83
C PRO A 10 19.35 -19.44 -10.39
N PRO A 11 20.22 -19.65 -9.37
CA PRO A 11 19.88 -19.46 -7.96
C PRO A 11 19.27 -18.08 -7.63
N ALA A 12 19.73 -17.03 -8.31
CA ALA A 12 19.20 -15.67 -8.15
C ALA A 12 17.72 -15.53 -8.53
N GLN A 13 17.21 -16.39 -9.42
CA GLN A 13 15.83 -16.36 -9.91
C GLN A 13 14.90 -17.33 -9.18
N GLN A 14 15.45 -18.27 -8.40
CA GLN A 14 14.68 -19.30 -7.68
C GLN A 14 13.68 -18.68 -6.70
N GLY A 15 14.03 -17.58 -6.03
CA GLY A 15 13.11 -16.87 -5.12
C GLY A 15 11.86 -16.34 -5.83
N ALA A 16 12.04 -15.66 -6.97
CA ALA A 16 10.93 -15.14 -7.78
C ALA A 16 10.12 -16.28 -8.42
N LEU A 17 10.80 -17.34 -8.85
CA LEU A 17 10.15 -18.52 -9.43
C LEU A 17 9.25 -19.22 -8.40
N ASN A 18 9.72 -19.41 -7.17
CA ASN A 18 8.95 -20.02 -6.10
C ASN A 18 7.69 -19.20 -5.75
N LYS A 19 7.79 -17.87 -5.73
CA LYS A 19 6.63 -16.99 -5.57
C LYS A 19 5.63 -17.15 -6.72
N LEU A 20 6.11 -17.14 -7.97
CA LEU A 20 5.28 -17.30 -9.15
C LEU A 20 4.52 -18.64 -9.14
N ILE A 21 5.23 -19.74 -8.83
CA ILE A 21 4.64 -21.09 -8.72
C ILE A 21 3.57 -21.11 -7.63
N SER A 22 3.85 -20.50 -6.47
CA SER A 22 2.88 -20.41 -5.36
C SER A 22 1.63 -19.61 -5.74
N LEU A 23 1.76 -18.59 -6.59
CA LEU A 23 0.64 -17.75 -7.05
C LEU A 23 -0.25 -18.46 -8.08
N LEU A 24 0.35 -19.25 -8.96
CA LEU A 24 -0.36 -19.86 -10.11
C LEU A 24 -1.17 -21.10 -9.74
N GLY A 25 -0.83 -21.77 -8.65
CA GLY A 25 -1.42 -23.06 -8.29
C GLY A 25 -1.02 -24.20 -9.25
N PRO A 26 -1.43 -25.45 -8.95
CA PRO A 26 -0.98 -26.64 -9.67
C PRO A 26 -1.30 -26.64 -11.17
N GLU A 27 -2.50 -26.19 -11.52
CA GLU A 27 -2.97 -26.13 -12.90
C GLU A 27 -2.19 -25.06 -13.67
N GLY A 28 -2.08 -23.85 -13.13
CA GLY A 28 -1.34 -22.76 -13.76
C GLY A 28 0.14 -23.08 -13.97
N VAL A 29 0.77 -23.77 -13.01
CA VAL A 29 2.15 -24.27 -13.10
C VAL A 29 2.29 -25.29 -14.23
N SER A 30 1.33 -26.23 -14.34
CA SER A 30 1.34 -27.24 -15.39
C SER A 30 1.18 -26.63 -16.78
N HIS A 31 0.26 -25.67 -16.93
CA HIS A 31 0.05 -24.95 -18.20
C HIS A 31 1.29 -24.14 -18.59
N LEU A 32 1.90 -23.43 -17.63
CA LEU A 32 3.11 -22.64 -17.89
C LEU A 32 4.30 -23.54 -18.26
N ALA A 33 4.46 -24.68 -17.58
CA ALA A 33 5.50 -25.64 -17.91
C ALA A 33 5.33 -26.23 -19.32
N LEU A 34 4.09 -26.48 -19.76
CA LEU A 34 3.79 -26.96 -21.11
C LEU A 34 4.17 -25.96 -22.20
N GLN A 35 4.15 -24.66 -21.89
CA GLN A 35 4.58 -23.60 -22.82
C GLN A 35 6.10 -23.51 -22.98
N GLY A 36 6.87 -24.18 -22.10
CA GLY A 36 8.32 -24.28 -22.17
C GLY A 36 9.08 -23.12 -21.52
N GLN A 37 10.41 -23.24 -21.55
CA GLN A 37 11.34 -22.38 -20.79
C GLN A 37 11.15 -20.89 -21.08
N GLU A 38 10.94 -20.51 -22.34
CA GLU A 38 10.83 -19.11 -22.74
C GLU A 38 9.57 -18.46 -22.18
N ALA A 39 8.45 -19.19 -22.17
CA ALA A 39 7.22 -18.70 -21.57
C ALA A 39 7.35 -18.52 -20.05
N VAL A 40 8.08 -19.43 -19.38
CA VAL A 40 8.40 -19.30 -17.95
C VAL A 40 9.27 -18.06 -17.72
N ASN A 41 10.32 -17.85 -18.52
CA ASN A 41 11.19 -16.68 -18.43
C ASN A 41 10.41 -15.37 -18.62
N ALA A 42 9.63 -15.27 -19.70
CA ALA A 42 8.83 -14.08 -19.99
C ALA A 42 7.81 -13.80 -18.88
N ARG A 43 7.18 -14.85 -18.33
CA ARG A 43 6.26 -14.70 -17.21
C ARG A 43 6.99 -14.26 -15.95
N LEU A 44 8.16 -14.80 -15.65
CA LEU A 44 8.97 -14.41 -14.51
C LEU A 44 9.44 -12.95 -14.59
N GLU A 45 9.85 -12.50 -15.78
CA GLU A 45 10.20 -11.11 -16.03
C GLU A 45 8.99 -10.19 -15.85
N SER A 46 7.84 -10.54 -16.43
CA SER A 46 6.60 -9.77 -16.28
C SER A 46 6.15 -9.66 -14.81
N PHE A 47 6.32 -10.75 -14.04
CA PHE A 47 6.01 -10.79 -12.62
C PHE A 47 6.94 -9.86 -11.83
N SER A 48 8.23 -9.89 -12.13
CA SER A 48 9.23 -9.02 -11.49
C SER A 48 8.98 -7.55 -11.80
N ARG A 49 8.63 -7.22 -13.06
CA ARG A 49 8.25 -5.85 -13.47
C ARG A 49 6.99 -5.37 -12.75
N TYR A 50 5.99 -6.25 -12.59
CA TYR A 50 4.78 -5.93 -11.85
C TYR A 50 5.05 -5.68 -10.37
N GLU A 51 5.84 -6.54 -9.71
CA GLU A 51 6.24 -6.32 -8.31
C GLU A 51 6.94 -4.96 -8.14
N ASN A 52 7.86 -4.61 -9.04
CA ASN A 52 8.55 -3.31 -8.99
C ASN A 52 7.61 -2.14 -9.22
N ALA A 53 6.75 -2.19 -10.24
CA ALA A 53 5.79 -1.12 -10.53
C ALA A 53 4.80 -0.91 -9.37
N LEU A 54 4.39 -2.00 -8.69
CA LEU A 54 3.54 -1.92 -7.52
C LEU A 54 4.25 -1.24 -6.35
N LEU A 55 5.53 -1.56 -6.12
CA LEU A 55 6.34 -0.92 -5.08
C LEU A 55 6.53 0.58 -5.35
N GLU A 56 6.86 0.96 -6.59
CA GLU A 56 6.98 2.35 -7.02
C GLU A 56 5.67 3.11 -6.81
N TYR A 57 4.54 2.53 -7.23
CA TYR A 57 3.22 3.13 -7.03
C TYR A 57 2.91 3.37 -5.56
N VAL A 58 3.18 2.39 -4.68
CA VAL A 58 2.94 2.54 -3.24
C VAL A 58 3.84 3.63 -2.65
N GLN A 59 5.11 3.70 -3.05
CA GLN A 59 6.04 4.74 -2.61
C GLN A 59 5.61 6.14 -3.05
N GLU A 60 5.15 6.29 -4.30
CA GLU A 60 4.61 7.54 -4.82
C GLU A 60 3.39 7.99 -4.02
N ARG A 61 2.44 7.06 -3.76
CA ARG A 61 1.23 7.35 -2.98
C ARG A 61 1.55 7.76 -1.54
N MET A 62 2.51 7.12 -0.90
CA MET A 62 2.97 7.50 0.44
C MET A 62 3.64 8.88 0.44
N SER A 63 4.45 9.18 -0.58
CA SER A 63 5.12 10.48 -0.72
C SER A 63 4.09 11.61 -0.91
N ALA A 64 3.09 11.40 -1.78
CA ALA A 64 2.00 12.35 -1.98
C ALA A 64 1.17 12.58 -0.72
N ALA A 65 0.87 11.52 0.04
CA ALA A 65 0.15 11.63 1.32
C ALA A 65 0.96 12.42 2.37
N THR A 66 2.27 12.20 2.42
CA THR A 66 3.19 12.93 3.30
C THR A 66 3.26 14.41 2.92
N ALA A 67 3.35 14.73 1.63
CA ALA A 67 3.32 16.11 1.15
C ALA A 67 1.98 16.83 1.43
N ALA A 68 0.85 16.13 1.30
CA ALA A 68 -0.47 16.71 1.60
C ALA A 68 -0.63 17.03 3.10
N THR A 69 -0.11 16.17 3.98
CA THR A 69 -0.13 16.41 5.43
C THR A 69 0.82 17.52 5.85
N SER A 70 2.00 17.65 5.23
CA SER A 70 2.90 18.79 5.48
C SER A 70 2.30 20.10 4.99
N ALA A 71 1.72 20.15 3.78
CA ALA A 71 1.06 21.35 3.25
C ALA A 71 -0.14 21.80 4.10
N THR A 72 -0.89 20.86 4.69
CA THR A 72 -1.97 21.17 5.63
C THR A 72 -1.44 21.79 6.93
N ARG A 73 -0.28 21.33 7.40
CA ARG A 73 0.37 21.89 8.60
C ARG A 73 0.99 23.26 8.33
N GLU A 74 1.58 23.46 7.15
CA GLU A 74 2.28 24.69 6.75
C GLU A 74 1.31 25.80 6.31
N GLY A 75 0.17 25.45 5.70
CA GLY A 75 -0.96 26.35 5.46
C GLY A 75 -1.79 26.68 6.71
N SER A 76 -1.58 25.96 7.81
CA SER A 76 -2.20 26.20 9.12
C SER A 76 -1.30 27.06 10.02
N THR A 77 -0.85 28.23 9.54
CA THR A 77 -0.15 29.24 10.37
C THR A 77 -1.06 30.05 11.29
N ARG A 78 -2.32 29.65 11.47
CA ARG A 78 -3.13 30.16 12.57
C ARG A 78 -4.07 29.08 13.07
N PRO A 79 -3.79 28.43 14.22
CA PRO A 79 -4.90 27.92 14.99
C PRO A 79 -5.78 29.13 15.29
N LYS A 80 -6.92 29.25 14.61
CA LYS A 80 -8.02 30.08 15.11
C LYS A 80 -8.35 29.44 16.45
N GLN A 81 -7.81 30.01 17.53
CA GLN A 81 -8.31 29.73 18.86
C GLN A 81 -9.81 29.97 18.79
N LEU A 82 -10.56 28.88 18.90
CA LEU A 82 -12.00 28.95 18.95
C LEU A 82 -12.31 29.59 20.31
N LEU A 83 -12.43 30.92 20.33
CA LEU A 83 -12.91 31.66 21.50
C LEU A 83 -14.39 31.30 21.67
N ALA A 84 -14.64 30.16 22.33
CA ALA A 84 -15.95 29.79 22.79
C ALA A 84 -16.32 30.78 23.91
N SER A 85 -17.09 31.81 23.58
CA SER A 85 -17.69 32.68 24.57
C SER A 85 -18.76 31.87 25.33
N VAL A 86 -18.37 31.31 26.48
CA VAL A 86 -19.32 30.76 27.45
C VAL A 86 -20.08 31.95 28.05
N LYS A 87 -21.32 32.15 27.59
CA LYS A 87 -22.23 33.12 28.21
C LYS A 87 -22.84 32.46 29.43
N ILE A 88 -22.23 32.66 30.59
CA ILE A 88 -22.87 32.27 31.86
C ILE A 88 -24.08 33.19 32.06
N PHE A 89 -25.26 32.59 32.06
CA PHE A 89 -26.49 33.29 32.41
C PHE A 89 -26.54 33.39 33.93
N GLU A 90 -26.20 34.55 34.46
CA GLU A 90 -26.36 34.86 35.89
C GLU A 90 -27.86 34.97 36.17
N GLY A 91 -28.44 33.86 36.65
CA GLY A 91 -29.77 33.84 37.22
C GLY A 91 -29.80 34.75 38.44
N LYS A 92 -30.34 35.96 38.24
CA LYS A 92 -30.74 36.93 39.25
C LYS A 92 -31.29 36.21 40.48
N SER A 93 -30.55 36.28 41.58
CA SER A 93 -31.08 36.01 42.92
C SER A 93 -32.12 37.08 43.26
N PRO A 94 -33.37 36.72 43.59
CA PRO A 94 -34.22 37.62 44.34
C PRO A 94 -33.78 37.54 45.80
N SER A 95 -33.04 38.55 46.25
CA SER A 95 -32.90 38.82 47.68
C SER A 95 -34.12 39.59 48.18
N LEU A 96 -34.48 39.30 49.43
CA LEU A 96 -35.13 40.16 50.43
C LEU A 96 -36.66 40.07 50.59
N ASP A 97 -37.08 39.25 51.56
CA ASP A 97 -37.85 39.56 52.79
C ASP A 97 -38.52 40.94 52.93
N PRO A 98 -39.63 41.08 53.71
CA PRO A 98 -39.87 40.41 55.01
C PRO A 98 -41.25 39.73 55.20
#